data_AF-A0A9P9IA93-F1
#
_entry.id   AF-A0A9P9IA93-F1
#
_cell.length_a   1.000
_cell.length_b   1.000
_cell.length_c   1.000
_cell.angle_alpha   90.00
_cell.angle_beta   90.00
_cell.angle_gamma   90.00
#
_symmetry.space_group_name_H-M   'P 1'
#
loop_
_entity.id
_entity.type
_entity.pdbx_description
1 polymer ?
#
loop_
_entity_poly.entity_id
_entity_poly.type
_entity_poly.pdbx_seq_one_letter_code
_entity_poly.pdbx_strand_id
1 'polypeptide(L)'
;ITLLWMHGDAYCFGSALFMLATLLRLAELSSKRDINLNILSVEYTLAPSASFPKQQDEAVAAYKYLIEHEHIDAKNIIVGGDSAGGHLAIACLVALSQQGLPRPRAALLVCPW
;
A
#
# COMPACT_ATOMS: atom_id res chain seq x y z
N ILE A 1 -5.43 -7.62 -10.74
CA ILE A 1 -5.69 -6.61 -9.69
C ILE A 1 -4.36 -6.37 -8.97
N THR A 2 -4.09 -5.17 -8.50
CA THR A 2 -2.81 -4.81 -7.87
C THR A 2 -3.05 -4.38 -6.43
N LEU A 3 -2.33 -4.97 -5.49
CA LEU A 3 -2.31 -4.58 -4.09
C LEU A 3 -1.09 -3.67 -3.85
N LEU A 4 -1.34 -2.42 -3.52
CA LEU A 4 -0.35 -1.50 -2.96
C LEU A 4 -0.28 -1.73 -1.45
N TRP A 5 0.85 -2.21 -0.94
CA TRP A 5 1.01 -2.59 0.46
C TRP A 5 2.00 -1.68 1.19
N MET A 6 1.60 -1.20 2.36
CA MET A 6 2.48 -0.51 3.31
C MET A 6 2.65 -1.40 4.54
N HIS A 7 3.90 -1.76 4.86
CA HIS A 7 4.20 -2.59 6.02
C HIS A 7 3.94 -1.84 7.35
N GLY A 8 3.87 -2.58 8.45
CA GLY A 8 3.66 -2.03 9.79
C GLY A 8 4.92 -1.55 10.50
N ASP A 9 5.06 -1.98 11.76
CA ASP A 9 6.24 -1.76 12.62
C ASP A 9 6.45 -0.31 13.12
N ALA A 10 5.34 0.33 13.50
CA ALA A 10 5.32 1.60 14.25
C ALA A 10 6.02 2.79 13.56
N TYR A 11 6.17 2.76 12.23
CA TYR A 11 6.95 3.72 11.42
C TYR A 11 8.45 3.77 11.73
N CYS A 12 8.95 2.91 12.61
CA CYS A 12 10.34 2.97 13.10
C CYS A 12 11.16 1.74 12.68
N PHE A 13 10.50 0.65 12.31
CA PHE A 13 11.15 -0.60 11.91
C PHE A 13 10.47 -1.18 10.67
N GLY A 14 10.88 -2.39 10.29
CA GLY A 14 10.31 -3.11 9.15
C GLY A 14 10.99 -2.77 7.83
N SER A 15 10.42 -3.31 6.76
CA SER A 15 10.80 -3.04 5.38
C SER A 15 9.68 -3.51 4.46
N ALA A 16 9.78 -3.19 3.16
CA ALA A 16 8.86 -3.70 2.15
C ALA A 16 8.83 -5.24 2.09
N LEU A 17 9.86 -5.91 2.61
CA LEU A 17 9.98 -7.37 2.64
C LEU A 17 9.41 -8.01 3.92
N PHE A 18 9.06 -7.22 4.94
CA PHE A 18 8.63 -7.74 6.23
C PHE A 18 7.45 -8.73 6.11
N MET A 19 6.47 -8.39 5.27
CA MET A 19 5.28 -9.22 5.01
C MET A 19 5.42 -10.13 3.78
N LEU A 20 6.63 -10.31 3.21
CA LEU A 20 6.81 -10.97 1.92
C LEU A 20 6.19 -12.37 1.86
N ALA A 21 6.44 -13.22 2.86
CA ALA A 21 5.90 -14.58 2.89
C ALA A 21 4.36 -14.60 2.88
N THR A 22 3.75 -13.71 3.67
CA THR A 22 2.29 -13.57 3.75
C THR A 22 1.70 -13.04 2.43
N LEU A 23 2.33 -12.03 1.84
CA LEU A 23 1.91 -11.43 0.57
C LEU A 23 2.04 -12.42 -0.60
N LEU A 24 3.14 -13.18 -0.68
CA LEU A 24 3.30 -14.23 -1.68
C LEU A 24 2.28 -15.35 -1.49
N ARG A 25 1.98 -15.74 -0.25
CA ARG A 25 0.92 -16.72 0.04
C ARG A 25 -0.46 -16.20 -0.38
N LEU A 26 -0.74 -14.92 -0.18
CA LEU A 26 -1.97 -14.29 -0.64
C LEU A 26 -2.07 -14.32 -2.18
N ALA A 27 -0.98 -14.04 -2.90
CA ALA A 27 -0.92 -14.15 -4.35
C ALA A 27 -1.14 -15.59 -4.84
N GLU A 28 -0.50 -16.58 -4.19
CA GLU A 28 -0.69 -18.01 -4.50
C GLU A 28 -2.16 -18.43 -4.32
N LEU A 29 -2.78 -18.05 -3.20
CA LEU A 29 -4.19 -18.37 -2.93
C LEU A 29 -5.16 -17.65 -3.88
N SER A 30 -4.81 -16.43 -4.32
CA SER A 30 -5.58 -15.68 -5.31
C SER A 30 -5.51 -16.34 -6.69
N SER A 31 -4.33 -16.81 -7.09
CA SER A 31 -4.12 -17.53 -8.35
C SER A 31 -4.96 -18.80 -8.43
N LYS A 32 -5.12 -19.54 -7.33
CA LYS A 32 -6.02 -20.72 -7.22
C LYS A 32 -7.51 -20.39 -7.43
N ARG A 33 -7.88 -19.11 -7.45
CA ARG A 33 -9.23 -18.61 -7.70
C ARG A 33 -9.32 -17.83 -9.01
N ASP A 34 -8.36 -18.03 -9.92
CA ASP A 34 -8.24 -17.32 -11.19
C ASP A 34 -8.12 -15.79 -11.04
N ILE A 35 -7.62 -15.33 -9.88
CA ILE A 35 -7.34 -13.92 -9.63
C ILE A 35 -5.84 -13.69 -9.81
N ASN A 36 -5.47 -12.98 -10.87
CA ASN A 36 -4.12 -12.49 -11.05
C ASN A 36 -3.86 -11.28 -10.12
N LEU A 37 -3.19 -11.53 -9.00
CA LEU A 37 -2.84 -10.53 -7.98
C LEU A 37 -1.37 -10.12 -8.11
N ASN A 38 -1.15 -8.87 -8.52
CA ASN A 38 0.16 -8.22 -8.46
C ASN A 38 0.28 -7.50 -7.11
N ILE A 39 1.50 -7.40 -6.58
CA ILE A 39 1.75 -6.73 -5.28
C ILE A 39 2.90 -5.75 -5.45
N LEU A 40 2.65 -4.49 -5.07
CA LEU A 40 3.68 -3.46 -4.91
C LEU A 40 3.80 -3.16 -3.41
N SER A 41 4.88 -3.63 -2.78
CA SER A 41 5.17 -3.34 -1.37
C SER A 41 6.09 -2.12 -1.28
N VAL A 42 5.69 -1.11 -0.51
CA VAL A 42 6.37 0.19 -0.46
C VAL A 42 7.45 0.19 0.62
N GLU A 43 8.68 0.49 0.21
CA GLU A 43 9.79 0.80 1.12
C GLU A 43 9.76 2.30 1.43
N TYR A 44 8.97 2.68 2.43
CA TYR A 44 8.85 4.09 2.84
C TYR A 44 9.88 4.44 3.91
N THR A 45 10.24 5.72 4.01
CA THR A 45 11.29 6.17 4.91
C THR A 45 10.83 6.07 6.37
N LEU A 46 11.62 5.39 7.20
CA LEU A 46 11.31 5.20 8.62
C LEU A 46 11.79 6.36 9.50
N ALA A 47 11.15 6.50 10.65
CA ALA A 47 11.68 7.32 11.73
C ALA A 47 12.96 6.66 12.32
N PRO A 48 13.92 7.46 12.80
CA PRO A 48 13.91 8.92 12.88
C PRO A 48 14.37 9.65 11.61
N SER A 49 14.76 8.93 10.55
CA SER A 49 15.25 9.54 9.30
C SER A 49 14.20 10.39 8.60
N ALA A 50 12.92 10.08 8.77
CA ALA A 50 11.79 10.91 8.39
C ALA A 50 10.64 10.82 9.39
N SER A 51 9.84 11.88 9.46
CA SER A 51 8.57 11.91 10.18
C SER A 51 7.41 12.16 9.25
N PHE A 52 6.19 11.92 9.75
CA PHE A 52 4.97 12.34 9.06
C PHE A 52 5.04 13.83 8.67
N PRO A 53 4.63 14.25 7.46
CA PRO A 53 3.88 13.48 6.46
C PRO A 53 4.72 12.76 5.39
N LYS A 54 6.05 12.68 5.50
CA LYS A 54 6.89 12.14 4.40
C LYS A 54 6.51 10.72 3.98
N GLN A 55 6.15 9.84 4.93
CA GLN A 55 5.68 8.49 4.60
C GLN A 55 4.36 8.50 3.82
N GLN A 56 3.45 9.44 4.14
CA GLN A 56 2.19 9.61 3.42
C GLN A 56 2.46 10.08 1.98
N ASP A 57 3.38 11.03 1.80
CA ASP A 57 3.77 11.51 0.48
C ASP A 57 4.38 10.40 -0.37
N GLU A 58 5.21 9.54 0.22
CA GLU A 58 5.82 8.38 -0.44
C GLU A 58 4.77 7.31 -0.80
N ALA A 59 3.78 7.07 0.06
CA ALA A 59 2.66 6.19 -0.25
C ALA A 59 1.79 6.73 -1.40
N VAL A 60 1.54 8.06 -1.44
CA VAL A 60 0.83 8.72 -2.55
C VAL A 60 1.65 8.66 -3.84
N ALA A 61 2.97 8.85 -3.75
CA ALA A 61 3.87 8.72 -4.90
C ALA A 61 3.83 7.30 -5.49
N ALA A 62 3.83 6.27 -4.64
CA ALA A 62 3.68 4.89 -5.08
C ALA A 62 2.31 4.62 -5.75
N TYR A 63 1.24 5.22 -5.23
CA TYR A 63 -0.08 5.13 -5.87
C TYR A 63 -0.10 5.81 -7.26
N LYS A 64 0.47 7.02 -7.36
CA LYS A 64 0.60 7.73 -8.64
C LYS A 64 1.45 6.93 -9.62
N TYR A 65 2.53 6.29 -9.17
CA TYR A 65 3.36 5.43 -10.01
C TYR A 65 2.54 4.31 -10.67
N LEU A 66 1.66 3.64 -9.92
CA LEU A 66 0.79 2.60 -10.47
C LEU A 66 -0.16 3.11 -11.56
N ILE A 67 -0.67 4.34 -11.43
CA ILE A 67 -1.62 4.91 -12.41
C ILE A 67 -0.88 5.49 -13.62
N GLU A 68 0.13 6.32 -13.36
CA GLU A 68 0.76 7.18 -14.36
C GLU A 68 1.83 6.44 -15.16
N HIS A 69 2.57 5.53 -14.51
CA HIS A 69 3.69 4.80 -15.14
C HIS A 69 3.32 3.35 -15.48
N GLU A 70 2.68 2.61 -14.58
CA GLU A 70 2.25 1.23 -14.84
C GLU A 70 0.89 1.16 -15.58
N HIS A 71 0.25 2.32 -15.81
CA HIS A 71 -1.02 2.45 -16.52
C HIS A 71 -2.15 1.57 -15.93
N ILE A 72 -2.13 1.35 -14.61
CA ILE A 72 -3.15 0.56 -13.92
C ILE A 72 -4.34 1.46 -13.60
N ASP A 73 -5.50 1.13 -14.15
CA ASP A 73 -6.77 1.76 -13.78
C ASP A 73 -7.00 1.66 -12.26
N ALA A 74 -7.33 2.77 -11.61
CA ALA A 74 -7.57 2.87 -10.18
C ALA A 74 -8.57 1.83 -9.65
N LYS A 75 -9.58 1.43 -10.46
CA LYS A 75 -10.55 0.37 -10.08
C LYS A 75 -9.93 -1.03 -9.96
N ASN A 76 -8.68 -1.18 -10.38
CA ASN A 76 -7.88 -2.38 -10.27
C ASN A 76 -6.80 -2.28 -9.18
N ILE A 77 -6.77 -1.21 -8.40
CA ILE A 77 -5.83 -1.02 -7.29
C ILE A 77 -6.57 -1.23 -5.96
N ILE A 78 -5.98 -2.02 -5.07
CA ILE A 78 -6.35 -2.11 -3.66
C ILE A 78 -5.21 -1.46 -2.87
N VAL A 79 -5.53 -0.58 -1.93
CA VAL A 79 -4.54 0.01 -1.01
C VAL A 79 -4.62 -0.75 0.31
N GLY A 80 -3.50 -1.14 0.90
CA GLY A 80 -3.51 -1.93 2.12
C GLY A 80 -2.27 -1.79 2.98
N GLY A 81 -2.39 -2.30 4.19
CA GLY A 81 -1.30 -2.33 5.15
C GLY A 81 -1.71 -2.91 6.49
N ASP A 82 -0.71 -3.20 7.32
CA ASP A 82 -0.87 -3.72 8.68
C ASP A 82 -0.43 -2.70 9.75
N SER A 83 -1.09 -2.64 10.90
CA SER A 83 -0.67 -1.80 12.03
C SER A 83 -0.44 -0.33 11.62
N ALA A 84 0.79 0.19 11.79
CA ALA A 84 1.21 1.51 11.32
C ALA A 84 1.05 1.69 9.79
N GLY A 85 1.28 0.65 9.00
CA GLY A 85 1.02 0.61 7.56
C GLY A 85 -0.47 0.64 7.22
N GLY A 86 -1.31 0.09 8.10
CA GLY A 86 -2.77 0.22 8.03
C GLY A 86 -3.21 1.67 8.22
N HIS A 87 -2.65 2.37 9.22
CA HIS A 87 -2.81 3.81 9.37
C HIS A 87 -2.29 4.57 8.13
N LEU A 88 -1.13 4.17 7.58
CA LEU A 88 -0.54 4.80 6.40
C LEU A 88 -1.43 4.62 5.16
N ALA A 89 -2.08 3.46 5.01
CA ALA A 89 -3.08 3.20 3.98
C ALA A 89 -4.26 4.17 4.06
N ILE A 90 -4.80 4.37 5.26
CA ILE A 90 -5.89 5.33 5.48
C ILE A 90 -5.41 6.76 5.17
N ALA A 91 -4.23 7.14 5.65
CA ALA A 91 -3.65 8.46 5.39
C ALA A 91 -3.44 8.70 3.89
N CYS A 92 -2.95 7.70 3.15
CA CYS A 92 -2.84 7.75 1.70
C CYS A 92 -4.21 7.99 1.06
N LEU A 93 -5.24 7.21 1.40
CA LEU A 93 -6.60 7.37 0.86
C LEU A 93 -7.19 8.77 1.11
N VAL A 94 -6.96 9.33 2.30
CA VAL A 94 -7.37 10.71 2.63
C VAL A 94 -6.65 11.71 1.71
N ALA A 95 -5.33 11.57 1.56
CA ALA A 95 -4.54 12.44 0.68
C ALA A 95 -4.97 12.33 -0.80
N LEU A 96 -5.25 11.12 -1.29
CA LEU A 96 -5.79 10.91 -2.63
C LEU A 96 -7.11 11.67 -2.83
N SER A 97 -8.01 11.58 -1.84
CA SER A 97 -9.29 12.29 -1.90
C SER A 97 -9.12 13.82 -1.86
N GLN A 98 -8.19 14.33 -1.06
CA GLN A 98 -7.91 15.78 -0.98
C GLN A 98 -7.26 16.32 -2.26
N GLN A 99 -6.44 15.50 -2.94
CA GLN A 99 -5.80 15.84 -4.21
C GLN A 99 -6.71 15.62 -5.43
N GLY A 100 -7.93 15.11 -5.25
CA GLY A 100 -8.84 14.81 -6.35
C GLY A 100 -8.37 13.66 -7.26
N LEU A 101 -7.53 12.76 -6.74
CA LEU A 101 -7.02 11.62 -7.49
C LEU A 101 -8.08 10.52 -7.62
N PRO A 102 -8.01 9.67 -8.67
CA PRO A 102 -8.90 8.52 -8.82
C PRO A 102 -8.94 7.65 -7.57
N ARG A 103 -10.11 7.11 -7.24
CA ARG A 103 -10.29 6.27 -6.04
C ARG A 103 -9.87 4.83 -6.33
N PRO A 104 -9.11 4.17 -5.45
CA PRO A 104 -8.85 2.74 -5.56
C PRO A 104 -10.13 1.93 -5.37
N ARG A 105 -10.09 0.66 -5.77
CA ARG A 105 -11.22 -0.28 -5.67
C ARG A 105 -11.68 -0.52 -4.24
N ALA A 106 -10.73 -0.71 -3.34
CA ALA A 106 -10.97 -1.11 -1.96
C ALA A 106 -9.73 -0.82 -1.11
N ALA A 107 -9.90 -0.96 0.21
CA ALA A 107 -8.81 -0.99 1.17
C ALA A 107 -8.73 -2.37 1.86
N LEU A 108 -7.52 -2.88 2.09
CA LEU A 108 -7.25 -4.08 2.89
C LEU A 108 -6.45 -3.68 4.13
N LEU A 109 -7.13 -3.60 5.29
CA LEU A 109 -6.55 -3.11 6.52
C LEU A 109 -6.42 -4.24 7.54
N VAL A 110 -5.21 -4.47 8.04
CA VAL A 110 -4.92 -5.47 9.06
C VAL A 110 -4.57 -4.74 10.34
N CYS A 111 -5.43 -4.84 11.36
CA CYS A 111 -5.26 -4.21 12.68
C CYS A 111 -4.67 -2.77 12.63
N PRO A 112 -5.30 -1.82 11.90
CA PRO A 112 -4.73 -0.47 11.76
C PRO A 112 -4.57 0.22 13.13
N TRP A 113 -3.46 0.94 13.30
CA TRP A 113 -3.19 1.77 14.48
C TRP A 113 -4.09 3.01 14.52
#